data_AF-A0A2P6RMG4-F1
#
_entry.id   AF-A0A2P6RMG4-F1
#
_cell.length_a   1.000
_cell.length_b   1.000
_cell.length_c   1.000
_cell.angle_alpha   90.00
_cell.angle_beta   90.00
_cell.angle_gamma   90.00
#
_symmetry.space_group_name_H-M   'P 1'
#
loop_
_entity.id
_entity.type
_entity.pdbx_description
1 polymer ?
#
loop_
_entity_poly.entity_id
_entity_poly.type
_entity_poly.pdbx_seq_one_letter_code
_entity_poly.pdbx_strand_id
1 'polypeptide(L)'
;MLMGWLINGEKKQTIVSVVGMGGSGKTTLVANTFTQETEFHQSIKQEVPGNLHAMSYRELLEMLTNFLLSKRYLVVLDDVWDITLWENIRLSFPDEQIGSRIILKTRREDIASCSFGVESHVYPIQLLQRDEAMEFFSKKAFPTYLNICPPELEPLAWELVEKCNGLPLAIVALRGLMSSKKSSVEWRVTPEAVAELYIMELVSRSMLQAVRRNETGRPRACKMHDLMRELALSESESENFATVYNGKEVMKEMGARRLSIQTTDGEIKPLTDMSHLRSFLVFVTNRISSSVSEILPSGLKLLRILDLERSRLITKLLPDEVVYLFNLRYLNLRKTPIKELPKSIGRLHNLQTLDIRDSNIKALPRGITKLLNLRHLIMYRYTGVHMGFRYIEGTKGPSGICKLKNLQVLACVELEGNVIRLVRNMTQLTKLGITNVKERDEIDLCASFQKMELLQDLFLMVPDEEECL
;
A
#
# COMPACT_ATOMS: atom_id res chain seq x y z
N MET A 1 11.96 -11.92 31.66
CA MET A 1 12.80 -12.87 30.88
C MET A 1 13.97 -12.15 30.23
N LEU A 2 13.78 -11.18 29.32
CA LEU A 2 14.89 -10.36 28.76
C LEU A 2 15.74 -9.66 29.84
N MET A 3 15.09 -8.98 30.80
CA MET A 3 15.79 -8.36 31.95
C MET A 3 16.57 -9.36 32.81
N GLY A 4 16.17 -10.63 32.84
CA GLY A 4 16.90 -11.65 33.60
C GLY A 4 18.28 -11.92 33.03
N TRP A 5 18.43 -11.92 31.71
CA TRP A 5 19.72 -12.13 31.04
C TRP A 5 20.59 -10.87 31.00
N LEU A 6 19.98 -9.69 31.13
CA LEU A 6 20.73 -8.43 31.19
C LEU A 6 21.26 -8.16 32.61
N ILE A 7 20.50 -8.53 33.64
CA ILE A 7 20.79 -8.22 35.05
C ILE A 7 21.35 -9.43 35.81
N ASN A 8 21.48 -10.61 35.18
CA ASN A 8 22.13 -11.75 35.85
C ASN A 8 23.56 -11.37 36.30
N GLY A 9 23.98 -11.88 37.46
CA GLY A 9 25.33 -11.64 38.01
C GLY A 9 26.46 -12.34 37.23
N GLU A 10 26.21 -12.76 35.99
CA GLU A 10 27.20 -13.38 35.12
C GLU A 10 28.30 -12.39 34.79
N LYS A 11 29.53 -12.81 35.06
CA LYS A 11 30.73 -12.01 34.82
C LYS A 11 31.15 -12.02 33.35
N LYS A 12 30.88 -13.10 32.62
CA LYS A 12 31.19 -13.21 31.19
C LYS A 12 30.41 -12.21 30.37
N GLN A 13 30.96 -11.87 29.22
CA GLN A 13 30.21 -11.18 28.17
C GLN A 13 29.08 -12.09 27.68
N THR A 14 27.87 -11.55 27.62
CA THR A 14 26.68 -12.28 27.17
C THR A 14 25.99 -11.51 26.05
N ILE A 15 25.59 -12.24 25.00
CA ILE A 15 24.82 -11.71 23.88
C ILE A 15 23.36 -12.15 24.00
N VAL A 16 22.45 -11.20 23.86
CA VAL A 16 21.02 -11.49 23.81
C VAL A 16 20.46 -11.09 22.45
N SER A 17 20.11 -12.09 21.65
CA SER A 17 19.51 -11.92 20.33
C SER A 17 18.00 -11.77 20.45
N VAL A 18 17.46 -10.58 20.18
CA VAL A 18 16.02 -10.32 20.09
C VAL A 18 15.57 -10.50 18.65
N VAL A 19 14.79 -11.56 18.38
CA VAL A 19 14.35 -11.94 17.04
C VAL A 19 12.85 -11.78 16.86
N GLY A 20 12.43 -11.39 15.66
CA GLY A 20 11.02 -11.33 15.29
C GLY A 20 10.79 -10.56 14.00
N MET A 21 9.59 -10.66 13.44
CA MET A 21 9.25 -10.02 12.17
C MET A 21 9.26 -8.48 12.24
N GLY A 22 9.25 -7.81 11.09
CA GLY A 22 9.12 -6.35 11.02
C GLY A 22 7.84 -5.87 11.71
N GLY A 23 7.94 -4.80 12.52
CA GLY A 23 6.77 -4.25 13.24
C GLY A 23 6.31 -5.03 14.48
N SER A 24 7.05 -6.07 14.89
CA SER A 24 6.72 -6.87 16.08
C SER A 24 7.01 -6.18 17.43
N GLY A 25 7.72 -5.04 17.42
CA GLY A 25 8.01 -4.27 18.64
C GLY A 25 9.41 -4.47 19.23
N LYS A 26 10.35 -5.08 18.52
CA LYS A 26 11.77 -5.26 18.97
C LYS A 26 12.39 -4.00 19.54
N THR A 27 12.34 -2.90 18.79
CA THR A 27 12.91 -1.61 19.21
C THR A 27 12.26 -1.10 20.49
N THR A 28 10.94 -1.20 20.60
CA THR A 28 10.19 -0.78 21.79
C THR A 28 10.53 -1.63 23.00
N LEU A 29 10.68 -2.94 22.85
CA LEU A 29 11.07 -3.85 23.92
C LEU A 29 12.46 -3.49 24.46
N VAL A 30 13.43 -3.30 23.57
CA VAL A 30 14.82 -2.96 23.93
C VAL A 30 14.90 -1.56 24.55
N ALA A 31 14.16 -0.59 24.00
CA ALA A 31 14.12 0.77 24.57
C ALA A 31 13.52 0.77 25.98
N ASN A 32 12.41 0.04 26.20
CA ASN A 32 11.78 -0.04 27.52
C ASN A 32 12.68 -0.73 28.55
N THR A 33 13.40 -1.78 28.15
CA THR A 33 14.37 -2.45 29.03
C THR A 33 15.52 -1.51 29.39
N PHE A 34 16.04 -0.77 28.42
CA PHE A 34 17.06 0.25 28.66
C PHE A 34 16.60 1.33 29.66
N THR A 35 15.36 1.84 29.53
CA THR A 35 14.83 2.87 30.43
C THR A 35 14.61 2.40 31.88
N GLN A 36 14.44 1.10 32.09
CA GLN A 36 14.19 0.54 33.42
C GLN A 36 15.47 0.24 34.20
N GLU A 37 16.62 0.21 33.54
CA GLU A 37 17.90 -0.18 34.15
C GLU A 37 18.74 1.04 34.53
N THR A 38 18.61 1.49 35.78
CA THR A 38 19.27 2.70 36.31
C THR A 38 20.79 2.67 36.26
N GLU A 39 21.43 1.49 36.31
CA GLU A 39 22.91 1.34 36.23
C GLU A 39 23.48 1.72 34.85
N PHE A 40 22.85 1.27 33.75
CA PHE A 40 23.25 1.70 32.40
C PHE A 40 22.63 3.06 32.02
N HIS A 41 21.52 3.45 32.64
CA HIS A 41 20.87 4.73 32.38
C HIS A 41 21.68 5.94 32.90
N GLN A 42 22.56 5.74 33.89
CA GLN A 42 23.46 6.78 34.39
C GLN A 42 24.69 7.02 33.51
N SER A 43 25.00 6.12 32.55
CA SER A 43 26.20 6.22 31.70
C SER A 43 25.97 6.92 30.35
N ILE A 44 24.76 7.36 30.03
CA ILE A 44 24.51 8.17 28.83
C ILE A 44 24.81 9.64 29.12
N LYS A 45 26.06 10.04 28.83
CA LYS A 45 26.48 11.34 28.25
C LYS A 45 28.02 11.45 28.18
N GLN A 46 28.74 10.39 27.81
CA GLN A 46 30.13 10.58 27.35
C GLN A 46 30.08 11.05 25.89
N GLU A 47 30.77 12.16 25.59
CA GLU A 47 30.90 12.67 24.22
C GLU A 47 31.54 11.58 23.35
N VAL A 48 30.87 11.26 22.25
CA VAL A 48 31.43 10.41 21.20
C VAL A 48 32.71 11.12 20.71
N PRO A 49 33.85 10.43 20.64
CA PRO A 49 35.08 11.04 20.11
C PRO A 49 34.85 11.68 18.74
N GLY A 50 35.29 12.92 18.55
CA GLY A 50 35.14 13.64 17.29
C GLY A 50 35.89 12.97 16.13
N ASN A 51 35.48 13.27 14.89
CA ASN A 51 36.13 12.85 13.63
C ASN A 51 36.09 11.35 13.27
N LEU A 52 35.08 10.59 13.74
CA LEU A 52 34.86 9.18 13.34
C LEU A 52 34.87 8.95 11.81
N HIS A 53 34.35 9.91 11.04
CA HIS A 53 34.25 9.81 9.58
C HIS A 53 35.60 9.84 8.84
N ALA A 54 36.67 10.28 9.51
CA ALA A 54 38.02 10.34 8.93
C ALA A 54 38.91 9.15 9.33
N MET A 55 38.45 8.31 10.27
CA MET A 55 39.20 7.16 10.77
C MET A 55 39.07 5.96 9.83
N SER A 56 40.17 5.25 9.63
CA SER A 56 40.16 3.94 9.00
C SER A 56 39.44 2.91 9.87
N TYR A 57 39.06 1.78 9.26
CA TYR A 57 38.42 0.67 9.96
C TYR A 57 39.23 0.18 11.18
N ARG A 58 40.56 0.05 11.04
CA ARG A 58 41.42 -0.38 12.16
C ARG A 58 41.46 0.64 13.30
N GLU A 59 41.57 1.92 12.96
CA GLU A 59 41.57 3.00 13.96
C GLU A 59 40.24 3.06 14.72
N LEU A 60 39.11 2.82 14.04
CA LEU A 60 37.79 2.71 14.67
C LEU A 60 37.72 1.52 15.63
N LEU A 61 38.22 0.35 15.21
CA LEU A 61 38.23 -0.83 16.08
C LEU A 61 39.08 -0.58 17.33
N GLU A 62 40.31 -0.08 17.17
CA GLU A 62 41.23 0.21 18.27
C GLU A 62 40.67 1.28 19.22
N MET A 63 40.09 2.35 18.67
CA MET A 63 39.45 3.40 19.46
C MET A 63 38.31 2.82 20.30
N LEU A 64 37.43 2.01 19.70
CA LEU A 64 36.30 1.41 20.41
C LEU A 64 36.79 0.41 21.47
N THR A 65 37.79 -0.42 21.17
CA THR A 65 38.41 -1.32 22.15
C THR A 65 38.94 -0.55 23.35
N ASN A 66 39.75 0.49 23.11
CA ASN A 66 40.34 1.31 24.16
C ASN A 66 39.27 2.07 24.96
N PHE A 67 38.20 2.50 24.30
CA PHE A 67 37.10 3.20 24.95
C PHE A 67 36.29 2.29 25.88
N LEU A 68 36.11 1.03 25.51
CA LEU A 68 35.35 0.03 26.28
C LEU A 68 36.21 -0.75 27.29
N LEU A 69 37.54 -0.66 27.17
CA LEU A 69 38.47 -1.32 28.08
C LEU A 69 38.19 -0.93 29.53
N SER A 70 38.15 -1.92 30.41
CA SER A 70 37.85 -1.77 31.84
C SER A 70 36.48 -1.14 32.17
N LYS A 71 35.56 -1.04 31.20
CA LYS A 71 34.18 -0.55 31.41
C LYS A 71 33.18 -1.69 31.25
N ARG A 72 32.19 -1.76 32.16
CA ARG A 72 30.98 -2.55 31.93
C ARG A 72 30.09 -1.81 30.94
N TYR A 73 29.76 -2.44 29.82
CA TYR A 73 28.98 -1.81 28.75
C TYR A 73 27.74 -2.62 28.39
N LEU A 74 26.75 -1.90 27.86
CA LEU A 74 25.59 -2.45 27.18
C LEU A 74 25.55 -1.85 25.76
N VAL A 75 25.70 -2.69 24.75
CA VAL A 75 25.68 -2.27 23.34
C VAL A 75 24.46 -2.83 22.66
N VAL A 76 23.74 -2.00 21.90
CA VAL A 76 22.58 -2.44 21.13
C VAL A 76 22.93 -2.38 19.64
N LEU A 77 23.03 -3.53 19.00
CA LEU A 77 23.15 -3.65 17.56
C LEU A 77 21.75 -3.73 16.96
N ASP A 78 21.35 -2.70 16.23
CA ASP A 78 20.01 -2.63 15.63
C ASP A 78 19.97 -3.23 14.22
N ASP A 79 18.89 -3.95 13.92
CA ASP A 79 18.55 -4.55 12.63
C ASP A 79 19.75 -5.24 11.93
N VAL A 80 20.33 -6.26 12.55
CA VAL A 80 21.45 -7.04 12.00
C VAL A 80 20.96 -8.04 10.95
N TRP A 81 21.47 -7.92 9.72
CA TRP A 81 21.07 -8.70 8.54
C TRP A 81 22.06 -9.77 8.09
N ASP A 82 23.30 -9.68 8.57
CA ASP A 82 24.39 -10.60 8.26
C ASP A 82 25.28 -10.81 9.50
N ILE A 83 25.65 -12.06 9.76
CA ILE A 83 26.53 -12.45 10.86
C ILE A 83 27.97 -11.96 10.65
N THR A 84 28.39 -11.71 9.41
CA THR A 84 29.71 -11.15 9.10
C THR A 84 29.94 -9.81 9.81
N LEU A 85 28.86 -9.05 10.11
CA LEU A 85 28.94 -7.87 10.95
C LEU A 85 29.61 -8.17 12.29
N TRP A 86 29.16 -9.23 12.98
CA TRP A 86 29.72 -9.63 14.27
C TRP A 86 31.17 -10.06 14.14
N GLU A 87 31.49 -10.87 13.13
CA GLU A 87 32.87 -11.34 12.90
C GLU A 87 33.86 -10.18 12.73
N ASN A 88 33.40 -9.11 12.08
CA ASN A 88 34.17 -7.91 11.85
C ASN A 88 34.38 -7.09 13.15
N ILE A 89 33.31 -6.87 13.92
CA ILE A 89 33.36 -5.93 15.06
C ILE A 89 33.67 -6.59 16.41
N ARG A 90 33.61 -7.91 16.54
CA ARG A 90 33.74 -8.61 17.84
C ARG A 90 35.03 -8.27 18.60
N LEU A 91 36.12 -8.00 17.88
CA LEU A 91 37.42 -7.66 18.48
C LEU A 91 37.40 -6.31 19.21
N SER A 92 36.39 -5.48 18.95
CA SER A 92 36.20 -4.20 19.64
C SER A 92 35.43 -4.28 20.96
N PHE A 93 34.93 -5.46 21.31
CA PHE A 93 34.16 -5.67 22.54
C PHE A 93 34.95 -6.56 23.51
N PRO A 94 35.87 -5.99 24.31
CA PRO A 94 36.68 -6.77 25.24
C PRO A 94 35.81 -7.41 26.33
N ASP A 95 36.06 -8.68 26.66
CA ASP A 95 35.44 -9.39 27.79
C ASP A 95 36.40 -9.47 28.98
N GLU A 96 36.40 -8.41 29.79
CA GLU A 96 37.17 -8.33 31.04
C GLU A 96 36.50 -9.06 32.21
N GLN A 97 35.49 -9.90 31.94
CA GLN A 97 34.74 -10.63 32.97
C GLN A 97 34.05 -9.70 34.00
N ILE A 98 33.58 -8.53 33.53
CA ILE A 98 32.91 -7.50 34.34
C ILE A 98 31.41 -7.38 34.03
N GLY A 99 30.84 -8.37 33.34
CA GLY A 99 29.40 -8.47 33.10
C GLY A 99 28.90 -7.56 31.98
N SER A 100 29.66 -7.42 30.90
CA SER A 100 29.25 -6.66 29.72
C SER A 100 28.17 -7.40 28.91
N ARG A 101 27.28 -6.64 28.27
CA ARG A 101 26.10 -7.17 27.57
C ARG A 101 26.01 -6.58 26.17
N ILE A 102 25.58 -7.40 25.21
CA ILE A 102 25.28 -6.95 23.86
C ILE A 102 23.89 -7.45 23.49
N ILE A 103 23.03 -6.54 23.06
CA ILE A 103 21.70 -6.88 22.52
C ILE A 103 21.79 -6.81 21.00
N LEU A 104 21.49 -7.92 20.33
CA LEU A 104 21.40 -7.98 18.88
C LEU A 104 19.93 -8.04 18.48
N LYS A 105 19.45 -7.05 17.72
CA LYS A 105 18.10 -7.09 17.12
C LYS A 105 18.21 -7.62 15.70
N THR A 106 17.41 -8.62 15.36
CA THR A 106 17.35 -9.15 13.98
C THR A 106 15.95 -9.63 13.62
N ARG A 107 15.71 -9.84 12.33
CA ARG A 107 14.51 -10.48 11.79
C ARG A 107 14.76 -11.93 11.38
N ARG A 108 16.01 -12.37 11.46
CA ARG A 108 16.51 -13.63 10.95
C ARG A 108 16.82 -14.60 12.09
N GLU A 109 16.09 -15.70 12.13
CA GLU A 109 16.24 -16.76 13.15
C GLU A 109 17.64 -17.39 13.12
N ASP A 110 18.19 -17.53 11.91
CA ASP A 110 19.51 -18.10 11.67
C ASP A 110 20.62 -17.22 12.26
N ILE A 111 20.50 -15.89 12.15
CA ILE A 111 21.43 -14.94 12.77
C ILE A 111 21.27 -14.93 14.28
N ALA A 112 20.03 -14.93 14.77
CA ALA A 112 19.76 -14.90 16.20
C ALA A 112 20.39 -16.09 16.94
N SER A 113 20.41 -17.26 16.28
CA SER A 113 20.89 -18.54 16.81
C SER A 113 22.35 -18.86 16.43
N CYS A 114 23.09 -17.91 15.85
CA CYS A 114 24.49 -18.11 15.50
C CYS A 114 25.37 -18.34 16.74
N SER A 115 26.50 -19.01 16.54
CA SER A 115 27.55 -19.10 17.56
C SER A 115 28.39 -17.83 17.55
N PHE A 116 28.32 -17.05 18.62
CA PHE A 116 29.06 -15.79 18.74
C PHE A 116 30.45 -15.95 19.36
N GLY A 117 30.79 -17.15 19.85
CA GLY A 117 32.02 -17.42 20.60
C GLY A 117 31.97 -16.98 22.07
N VAL A 118 30.81 -16.50 22.52
CA VAL A 118 30.50 -16.10 23.90
C VAL A 118 29.13 -16.67 24.29
N GLU A 119 28.75 -16.54 25.56
CA GLU A 119 27.43 -16.96 26.02
C GLU A 119 26.34 -16.18 25.28
N SER A 120 25.33 -16.89 24.76
CA SER A 120 24.29 -16.28 23.93
C SER A 120 22.90 -16.84 24.24
N HIS A 121 21.91 -15.96 24.29
CA HIS A 121 20.49 -16.30 24.45
C HIS A 121 19.65 -15.72 23.33
N VAL A 122 18.60 -16.45 22.95
CA VAL A 122 17.63 -16.01 21.93
C VAL A 122 16.31 -15.65 22.61
N TYR A 123 15.84 -14.43 22.36
CA TYR A 123 14.53 -13.95 22.78
C TYR A 123 13.62 -13.78 21.55
N PRO A 124 12.78 -14.79 21.22
CA PRO A 124 11.79 -14.64 20.17
C PRO A 124 10.64 -13.75 20.65
N ILE A 125 10.39 -12.65 19.94
CA ILE A 125 9.21 -11.82 20.19
C ILE A 125 7.96 -12.58 19.77
N GLN A 126 7.08 -12.77 20.74
CA GLN A 126 5.74 -13.27 20.50
C GLN A 126 4.84 -12.12 20.03
N LEU A 127 3.98 -12.42 19.05
CA LEU A 127 2.91 -11.52 18.66
C LEU A 127 1.85 -11.45 19.76
N LEU A 128 1.09 -10.36 19.79
CA LEU A 128 0.04 -10.18 20.79
C LEU A 128 -1.04 -11.24 20.60
N GLN A 129 -1.44 -11.88 21.69
CA GLN A 129 -2.58 -12.79 21.68
C GLN A 129 -3.87 -12.02 21.41
N ARG A 130 -4.94 -12.73 21.03
CA ARG A 130 -6.21 -12.12 20.61
C ARG A 130 -6.72 -11.06 21.60
N ASP A 131 -6.76 -11.39 22.89
CA ASP A 131 -7.27 -10.49 23.92
C ASP A 131 -6.29 -9.35 24.22
N GLU A 132 -4.99 -9.64 24.26
CA GLU A 132 -3.94 -8.62 24.44
C GLU A 132 -3.91 -7.61 23.28
N ALA A 133 -4.15 -8.08 22.05
CA ALA A 133 -4.22 -7.27 20.85
C ALA A 133 -5.42 -6.31 20.91
N MET A 134 -6.56 -6.79 21.42
CA MET A 134 -7.77 -5.97 21.62
C MET A 134 -7.60 -4.96 22.75
N GLU A 135 -7.00 -5.36 23.87
CA GLU A 135 -6.66 -4.45 24.96
C GLU A 135 -5.70 -3.36 24.47
N PHE A 136 -4.64 -3.77 23.75
CA PHE A 136 -3.67 -2.86 23.17
C PHE A 136 -4.30 -1.89 22.17
N PHE A 137 -5.17 -2.40 21.29
CA PHE A 137 -5.95 -1.56 20.38
C PHE A 137 -6.81 -0.56 21.15
N SER A 138 -7.57 -1.02 22.14
CA SER A 138 -8.52 -0.19 22.90
C SER A 138 -7.82 0.93 23.65
N LYS A 139 -6.70 0.62 24.31
CA LYS A 139 -5.83 1.59 24.98
C LYS A 139 -5.25 2.64 24.03
N LYS A 140 -4.95 2.25 22.79
CA LYS A 140 -4.41 3.19 21.81
C LYS A 140 -5.51 4.00 21.14
N ALA A 141 -6.63 3.39 20.77
CA ALA A 141 -7.68 3.97 19.94
C ALA A 141 -8.66 4.83 20.73
N PHE A 142 -8.87 4.51 22.02
CA PHE A 142 -9.87 5.16 22.86
C PHE A 142 -9.30 5.73 24.17
N PRO A 143 -8.25 6.57 24.12
CA PRO A 143 -7.67 7.15 25.33
C PRO A 143 -8.67 8.02 26.11
N THR A 144 -9.65 8.61 25.42
CA THR A 144 -10.72 9.44 26.01
C THR A 144 -11.89 8.63 26.58
N TYR A 145 -11.95 7.31 26.31
CA TYR A 145 -13.02 6.43 26.78
C TYR A 145 -12.46 5.39 27.76
N LEU A 146 -11.70 5.85 28.76
CA LEU A 146 -11.08 4.98 29.78
C LEU A 146 -10.23 3.83 29.21
N ASN A 147 -9.70 3.96 27.98
CA ASN A 147 -8.99 2.90 27.26
C ASN A 147 -9.85 1.69 26.88
N ILE A 148 -11.18 1.81 26.88
CA ILE A 148 -12.15 0.76 26.57
C ILE A 148 -12.76 1.03 25.19
N CYS A 149 -13.09 -0.02 24.44
CA CYS A 149 -13.86 0.11 23.20
C CYS A 149 -15.35 0.34 23.53
N PRO A 150 -16.01 1.36 22.96
CA PRO A 150 -17.46 1.52 23.10
C PRO A 150 -18.21 0.25 22.64
N PRO A 151 -19.28 -0.19 23.35
CA PRO A 151 -20.01 -1.42 23.02
C PRO A 151 -20.56 -1.46 21.60
N GLU A 152 -20.95 -0.30 21.05
CA GLU A 152 -21.50 -0.18 19.69
C GLU A 152 -20.46 -0.48 18.60
N LEU A 153 -19.17 -0.34 18.94
CA LEU A 153 -18.04 -0.53 18.03
C LEU A 153 -17.31 -1.85 18.27
N GLU A 154 -17.57 -2.52 19.40
CA GLU A 154 -16.85 -3.70 19.85
C GLU A 154 -16.82 -4.85 18.81
N PRO A 155 -17.94 -5.25 18.17
CA PRO A 155 -17.90 -6.33 17.19
C PRO A 155 -16.99 -6.03 15.99
N LEU A 156 -16.95 -4.76 15.58
CA LEU A 156 -16.17 -4.31 14.44
C LEU A 156 -14.70 -4.09 14.79
N ALA A 157 -14.42 -3.60 16.01
CA ALA A 157 -13.08 -3.52 16.55
C ALA A 157 -12.43 -4.92 16.61
N TRP A 158 -13.16 -5.93 17.08
CA TRP A 158 -12.69 -7.33 17.06
C TRP A 158 -12.36 -7.83 15.65
N GLU A 159 -13.25 -7.63 14.68
CA GLU A 159 -13.01 -8.03 13.28
C GLU A 159 -11.74 -7.38 12.70
N LEU A 160 -11.49 -6.11 13.05
CA LEU A 160 -10.33 -5.38 12.56
C LEU A 160 -9.04 -5.82 13.25
N VAL A 161 -9.07 -5.99 14.57
CA VAL A 161 -7.90 -6.45 15.35
C VAL A 161 -7.49 -7.87 14.94
N GLU A 162 -8.45 -8.74 14.65
CA GLU A 162 -8.17 -10.09 14.12
C GLU A 162 -7.39 -10.02 12.80
N LYS A 163 -7.72 -9.09 11.90
CA LYS A 163 -6.98 -8.90 10.64
C LYS A 163 -5.54 -8.42 10.83
N CYS A 164 -5.19 -7.89 12.01
CA CYS A 164 -3.82 -7.52 12.34
C CYS A 164 -2.94 -8.70 12.77
N ASN A 165 -3.52 -9.89 13.01
CA ASN A 165 -2.79 -11.10 13.43
C ASN A 165 -1.80 -10.85 14.59
N GLY A 166 -2.20 -10.04 15.57
CA GLY A 166 -1.37 -9.74 16.76
C GLY A 166 -0.16 -8.85 16.51
N LEU A 167 0.04 -8.27 15.31
CA LEU A 167 1.17 -7.40 15.03
C LEU A 167 0.96 -6.01 15.63
N PRO A 168 1.78 -5.56 16.61
CA PRO A 168 1.58 -4.28 17.28
C PRO A 168 1.54 -3.08 16.33
N LEU A 169 2.41 -3.07 15.31
CA LEU A 169 2.46 -1.98 14.34
C LEU A 169 1.19 -1.89 13.49
N ALA A 170 0.59 -3.02 13.10
CA ALA A 170 -0.66 -3.04 12.34
C ALA A 170 -1.82 -2.49 13.21
N ILE A 171 -1.84 -2.84 14.49
CA ILE A 171 -2.85 -2.36 15.45
C ILE A 171 -2.70 -0.84 15.66
N VAL A 172 -1.47 -0.33 15.77
CA VAL A 172 -1.23 1.13 15.87
C VAL A 172 -1.64 1.86 14.59
N ALA A 173 -1.49 1.25 13.41
CA ALA A 173 -1.98 1.84 12.17
C ALA A 173 -3.52 1.92 12.13
N LEU A 174 -4.23 0.87 12.57
CA LEU A 174 -5.69 0.88 12.71
C LEU A 174 -6.17 2.01 13.63
N ARG A 175 -5.49 2.22 14.76
CA ARG A 175 -5.78 3.31 15.69
C ARG A 175 -5.82 4.67 14.99
N GLY A 176 -4.86 4.96 14.10
CA GLY A 176 -4.84 6.21 13.33
C GLY A 176 -6.14 6.42 12.54
N LEU A 177 -6.70 5.36 11.95
CA LEU A 177 -7.97 5.40 11.21
C LEU A 177 -9.18 5.62 12.10
N MET A 178 -9.18 4.98 13.26
CA MET A 178 -10.36 4.83 14.11
C MET A 178 -10.51 5.98 15.09
N SER A 179 -9.40 6.59 15.53
CA SER A 179 -9.40 7.67 16.54
C SER A 179 -10.21 8.92 16.15
N SER A 180 -10.50 9.13 14.87
CA SER A 180 -11.28 10.26 14.36
C SER A 180 -12.74 9.92 14.04
N LYS A 181 -13.13 8.63 14.09
CA LYS A 181 -14.44 8.14 13.63
C LYS A 181 -15.38 7.88 14.79
N LYS A 182 -16.60 8.39 14.71
CA LYS A 182 -17.56 8.41 15.83
C LYS A 182 -18.74 7.44 15.68
N SER A 183 -18.92 6.82 14.51
CA SER A 183 -20.08 5.94 14.25
C SER A 183 -19.69 4.58 13.66
N SER A 184 -20.50 3.55 13.92
CA SER A 184 -20.31 2.19 13.39
C SER A 184 -20.30 2.13 11.85
N VAL A 185 -20.98 3.07 11.18
CA VAL A 185 -21.00 3.20 9.72
C VAL A 185 -19.66 3.72 9.18
N GLU A 186 -19.07 4.72 9.83
CA GLU A 186 -17.72 5.22 9.48
C GLU A 186 -16.65 4.17 9.72
N TRP A 187 -16.86 3.31 10.71
CA TRP A 187 -15.98 2.20 11.06
C TRP A 187 -16.01 1.04 10.06
N ARG A 188 -16.97 0.96 9.13
CA ARG A 188 -16.93 -0.06 8.06
C ARG A 188 -15.70 0.19 7.19
N VAL A 189 -14.61 -0.50 7.49
CA VAL A 189 -13.33 -0.29 6.82
C VAL A 189 -13.34 -1.02 5.49
N THR A 190 -13.44 -0.26 4.40
CA THR A 190 -13.20 -0.79 3.06
C THR A 190 -11.70 -1.00 2.84
N PRO A 191 -11.28 -1.93 1.95
CA PRO A 191 -9.88 -2.05 1.56
C PRO A 191 -9.26 -0.73 1.09
N GLU A 192 -10.06 0.15 0.49
CA GLU A 192 -9.70 1.51 0.09
C GLU A 192 -9.35 2.39 1.30
N ALA A 193 -10.15 2.34 2.37
CA ALA A 193 -9.86 3.07 3.60
C ALA A 193 -8.57 2.57 4.26
N VAL A 194 -8.31 1.25 4.25
CA VAL A 194 -7.03 0.69 4.71
C VAL A 194 -5.87 1.17 3.82
N ALA A 195 -6.03 1.13 2.50
CA ALA A 195 -5.00 1.57 1.57
C ALA A 195 -4.66 3.06 1.74
N GLU A 196 -5.68 3.89 1.99
CA GLU A 196 -5.51 5.31 2.30
C GLU A 196 -4.65 5.53 3.55
N LEU A 197 -4.83 4.72 4.60
CA LEU A 197 -3.96 4.79 5.79
C LEU A 197 -2.50 4.49 5.47
N TYR A 198 -2.24 3.45 4.68
CA TYR A 198 -0.87 3.11 4.31
C TYR A 198 -0.21 4.28 3.57
N ILE A 199 -0.95 4.97 2.69
CA ILE A 199 -0.44 6.17 2.03
C ILE A 199 -0.22 7.31 3.04
N MET A 200 -1.14 7.52 3.99
CA MET A 200 -0.97 8.59 5.00
C MET A 200 0.21 8.32 5.90
N GLU A 201 0.46 7.06 6.25
CA GLU A 201 1.59 6.64 7.06
C GLU A 201 2.91 6.81 6.32
N LEU A 202 2.95 6.48 5.02
CA LEU A 202 4.13 6.76 4.20
C LEU A 202 4.40 8.27 4.09
N VAL A 203 3.34 9.09 4.08
CA VAL A 203 3.47 10.55 4.09
C VAL A 203 3.92 11.08 5.45
N SER A 204 3.38 10.58 6.56
CA SER A 204 3.76 11.01 7.91
C SER A 204 5.23 10.68 8.21
N ARG A 205 5.72 9.56 7.68
CA ARG A 205 7.14 9.15 7.77
C ARG A 205 8.05 9.84 6.75
N SER A 206 7.53 10.79 5.97
CA SER A 206 8.27 11.50 4.92
C SER A 206 8.88 10.59 3.84
N MET A 207 8.41 9.34 3.70
CA MET A 207 8.80 8.45 2.59
C MET A 207 8.10 8.85 1.29
N LEU A 208 6.89 9.41 1.41
CA LEU A 208 6.15 10.04 0.33
C LEU A 208 5.84 11.49 0.68
N GLN A 209 5.90 12.38 -0.31
CA GLN A 209 5.45 13.75 -0.21
C GLN A 209 4.11 13.88 -0.94
N ALA A 210 3.06 14.33 -0.24
CA ALA A 210 1.79 14.64 -0.88
C ALA A 210 1.91 15.95 -1.67
N VAL A 211 1.99 15.86 -3.00
CA VAL A 211 2.14 17.02 -3.91
C VAL A 211 0.79 17.67 -4.23
N ARG A 212 -0.28 16.88 -4.22
CA ARG A 212 -1.64 17.38 -4.41
C ARG A 212 -2.58 16.71 -3.44
N ARG A 213 -3.44 17.51 -2.79
CA ARG A 213 -4.53 17.06 -1.93
C ARG A 213 -5.88 17.46 -2.54
N ASN A 214 -6.95 16.76 -2.19
CA ASN A 214 -8.30 17.20 -2.52
C ASN A 214 -8.80 18.21 -1.48
N GLU A 215 -10.03 18.69 -1.66
CA GLU A 215 -10.73 19.63 -0.76
C GLU A 215 -10.84 19.12 0.68
N THR A 216 -10.88 17.80 0.87
CA THR A 216 -10.91 17.17 2.22
C THR A 216 -9.51 16.91 2.79
N GLY A 217 -8.45 17.45 2.18
CA GLY A 217 -7.06 17.30 2.62
C GLY A 217 -6.42 15.93 2.31
N ARG A 218 -7.15 15.00 1.69
CA ARG A 218 -6.67 13.67 1.30
C ARG A 218 -5.69 13.74 0.11
N PRO A 219 -4.50 13.12 0.19
CA PRO A 219 -3.55 13.01 -0.91
C PRO A 219 -4.15 12.39 -2.19
N ARG A 220 -4.00 13.12 -3.29
CA ARG A 220 -4.41 12.76 -4.65
C ARG A 220 -3.24 12.51 -5.59
N ALA A 221 -2.06 12.98 -5.22
CA ALA A 221 -0.79 12.70 -5.90
C ALA A 221 0.33 12.76 -4.86
N CYS A 222 1.21 11.76 -4.90
CA CYS A 222 2.38 11.69 -4.04
C CYS A 222 3.64 11.61 -4.91
N LYS A 223 4.75 12.13 -4.40
CA LYS A 223 6.09 11.99 -4.97
C LYS A 223 6.98 11.31 -3.94
N MET A 224 7.86 10.42 -4.39
CA MET A 224 8.93 9.87 -3.55
C MET A 224 10.20 10.69 -3.78
N HIS A 225 10.97 10.95 -2.73
CA HIS A 225 12.28 11.60 -2.87
C HIS A 225 13.25 10.70 -3.65
N ASP A 226 14.19 11.29 -4.40
CA ASP A 226 15.05 10.52 -5.33
C ASP A 226 15.92 9.50 -4.59
N LEU A 227 16.52 9.86 -3.45
CA LEU A 227 17.25 8.92 -2.58
C LEU A 227 16.36 7.76 -2.08
N MET A 228 15.11 8.04 -1.68
CA MET A 228 14.18 7.00 -1.24
C MET A 228 13.78 6.09 -2.40
N ARG A 229 13.70 6.63 -3.62
CA ARG A 229 13.44 5.87 -4.83
C ARG A 229 14.62 4.95 -5.17
N GLU A 230 15.85 5.42 -5.07
CA GLU A 230 17.05 4.61 -5.28
C GLU A 230 17.11 3.45 -4.28
N LEU A 231 16.87 3.73 -2.99
CA LEU A 231 16.77 2.69 -1.96
C LEU A 231 15.65 1.67 -2.29
N ALA A 232 14.45 2.14 -2.64
CA ALA A 232 13.34 1.27 -2.98
C ALA A 232 13.62 0.39 -4.21
N LEU A 233 14.37 0.89 -5.20
CA LEU A 233 14.78 0.11 -6.36
C LEU A 233 15.81 -0.95 -5.98
N SER A 234 16.80 -0.59 -5.16
CA SER A 234 17.83 -1.52 -4.65
C SER A 234 17.19 -2.67 -3.86
N GLU A 235 16.28 -2.38 -2.93
CA GLU A 235 15.55 -3.40 -2.16
C GLU A 235 14.63 -4.24 -3.07
N SER A 236 14.01 -3.63 -4.07
CA SER A 236 13.15 -4.36 -5.01
C SER A 236 13.94 -5.37 -5.85
N GLU A 237 15.18 -5.04 -6.20
CA GLU A 237 16.09 -5.92 -6.93
C GLU A 237 16.60 -7.07 -6.04
N SER A 238 17.05 -6.77 -4.82
CA SER A 238 17.53 -7.78 -3.87
C SER A 238 16.45 -8.83 -3.52
N GLU A 239 15.20 -8.39 -3.40
CA GLU A 239 14.06 -9.27 -3.07
C GLU A 239 13.36 -9.88 -4.29
N ASN A 240 13.79 -9.59 -5.52
CA ASN A 240 13.05 -9.92 -6.75
C ASN A 240 11.57 -9.49 -6.70
N PHE A 241 11.30 -8.34 -6.06
CA PHE A 241 9.94 -7.88 -5.77
C PHE A 241 9.23 -7.32 -7.02
N ALA A 242 9.95 -6.51 -7.79
CA ALA A 242 9.48 -5.88 -9.02
C ALA A 242 10.66 -5.55 -9.97
N THR A 243 10.40 -5.63 -11.27
CA THR A 243 11.34 -5.27 -12.33
C THR A 243 10.90 -3.96 -12.99
N VAL A 244 11.83 -3.03 -13.17
CA VAL A 244 11.63 -1.80 -13.96
C VAL A 244 12.36 -1.95 -15.29
N TYR A 245 11.61 -1.91 -16.38
CA TYR A 245 12.13 -2.12 -17.73
C TYR A 245 12.13 -0.81 -18.53
N ASN A 246 13.28 -0.49 -19.11
CA ASN A 246 13.52 0.78 -19.81
C ASN A 246 13.38 0.71 -21.35
N GLY A 247 13.02 -0.46 -21.91
CA GLY A 247 12.83 -0.63 -23.36
C GLY A 247 14.10 -0.91 -24.19
N LYS A 248 15.31 -0.72 -23.65
CA LYS A 248 16.55 -0.71 -24.46
C LYS A 248 17.09 -2.11 -24.80
N GLU A 249 16.92 -3.07 -23.89
CA GLU A 249 17.53 -4.40 -23.99
C GLU A 249 16.48 -5.51 -24.07
N VAL A 250 16.84 -6.65 -24.66
CA VAL A 250 15.96 -7.83 -24.60
C VAL A 250 15.99 -8.38 -23.19
N MET A 251 14.83 -8.46 -22.54
CA MET A 251 14.73 -9.05 -21.21
C MET A 251 14.61 -10.58 -21.36
N LYS A 252 15.66 -11.31 -20.96
CA LYS A 252 15.78 -12.76 -21.21
C LYS A 252 15.01 -13.62 -20.20
N GLU A 253 15.00 -13.25 -18.92
CA GLU A 253 14.28 -13.98 -17.85
C GLU A 253 13.73 -12.99 -16.81
N MET A 254 12.50 -13.21 -16.33
CA MET A 254 11.89 -12.40 -15.27
C MET A 254 11.50 -13.28 -14.07
N GLY A 255 12.29 -13.21 -12.99
CA GLY A 255 11.93 -13.83 -11.71
C GLY A 255 10.87 -13.06 -10.91
N ALA A 256 10.70 -11.77 -11.20
CA ALA A 256 9.76 -10.90 -10.50
C ALA A 256 8.31 -11.13 -10.92
N ARG A 257 7.38 -10.85 -10.00
CA ARG A 257 5.93 -10.97 -10.24
C ARG A 257 5.27 -9.64 -10.63
N ARG A 258 6.06 -8.57 -10.75
CA ARG A 258 5.59 -7.21 -11.05
C ARG A 258 6.54 -6.57 -12.06
N LEU A 259 5.99 -6.01 -13.12
CA LEU A 259 6.73 -5.34 -14.19
C LEU A 259 6.20 -3.91 -14.32
N SER A 260 7.13 -2.95 -14.35
CA SER A 260 6.87 -1.57 -14.74
C SER A 260 7.69 -1.23 -15.96
N ILE A 261 7.05 -0.84 -17.06
CA ILE A 261 7.73 -0.29 -18.23
C ILE A 261 7.83 1.22 -18.06
N GLN A 262 9.04 1.75 -18.10
CA GLN A 262 9.34 3.18 -18.05
C GLN A 262 10.25 3.51 -19.23
N THR A 263 9.67 3.94 -20.34
CA THR A 263 10.45 4.36 -21.51
C THR A 263 9.96 5.71 -22.02
N THR A 264 10.91 6.54 -22.44
CA THR A 264 10.63 7.83 -23.05
C THR A 264 10.61 7.74 -24.56
N ASP A 265 11.36 6.85 -25.23
CA ASP A 265 11.47 6.79 -26.69
C ASP A 265 11.85 5.38 -27.21
N GLY A 266 11.45 5.05 -28.45
CA GLY A 266 11.90 3.86 -29.18
C GLY A 266 10.91 2.70 -29.23
N GLU A 267 11.36 1.58 -29.81
CA GLU A 267 10.61 0.32 -29.82
C GLU A 267 10.81 -0.44 -28.51
N ILE A 268 9.72 -0.99 -27.97
CA ILE A 268 9.80 -1.92 -26.83
C ILE A 268 10.17 -3.28 -27.40
N LYS A 269 11.36 -3.77 -27.08
CA LYS A 269 11.77 -5.12 -27.47
C LYS A 269 10.81 -6.16 -26.85
N PRO A 270 10.57 -7.30 -27.53
CA PRO A 270 9.68 -8.34 -27.03
C PRO A 270 10.07 -8.80 -25.63
N LEU A 271 9.05 -8.98 -24.78
CA LEU A 271 9.20 -9.51 -23.43
C LEU A 271 8.91 -11.01 -23.46
N THR A 272 9.89 -11.83 -23.11
CA THR A 272 9.74 -13.28 -22.99
C THR A 272 9.49 -13.69 -21.54
N ASP A 273 8.84 -14.84 -21.35
CA ASP A 273 8.55 -15.46 -20.06
C ASP A 273 7.88 -14.56 -19.00
N MET A 274 6.64 -14.14 -19.28
CA MET A 274 5.82 -13.36 -18.33
C MET A 274 4.71 -14.19 -17.67
N SER A 275 4.82 -15.52 -17.71
CA SER A 275 3.78 -16.44 -17.26
C SER A 275 3.43 -16.28 -15.77
N HIS A 276 4.39 -15.84 -14.96
CA HIS A 276 4.26 -15.61 -13.52
C HIS A 276 3.80 -14.20 -13.12
N LEU A 277 3.65 -13.29 -14.10
CA LEU A 277 3.38 -11.89 -13.86
C LEU A 277 1.99 -11.68 -13.23
N ARG A 278 1.95 -10.89 -12.15
CA ARG A 278 0.71 -10.54 -11.42
C ARG A 278 0.35 -9.07 -11.54
N SER A 279 1.33 -8.20 -11.80
CA SER A 279 1.11 -6.77 -12.00
C SER A 279 1.90 -6.27 -13.18
N PHE A 280 1.24 -5.53 -14.07
CA PHE A 280 1.87 -4.95 -15.25
C PHE A 280 1.46 -3.49 -15.37
N LEU A 281 2.46 -2.59 -15.27
CA LEU A 281 2.26 -1.14 -15.28
C LEU A 281 3.05 -0.54 -16.43
N VAL A 282 2.41 0.31 -17.25
CA VAL A 282 3.05 0.91 -18.41
C VAL A 282 3.04 2.43 -18.30
N PHE A 283 4.24 3.02 -18.19
CA PHE A 283 4.48 4.45 -18.18
C PHE A 283 5.28 4.83 -19.42
N VAL A 284 4.56 5.09 -20.53
CA VAL A 284 5.12 5.44 -21.83
C VAL A 284 4.69 6.85 -22.20
N THR A 285 5.65 7.76 -22.44
CA THR A 285 5.36 9.19 -22.66
C THR A 285 5.37 9.62 -24.14
N ASN A 286 6.19 9.01 -25.01
CA ASN A 286 6.25 9.36 -26.44
C ASN A 286 5.61 8.32 -27.37
N ARG A 287 5.64 8.58 -28.68
CA ARG A 287 5.09 7.66 -29.69
C ARG A 287 5.98 6.42 -29.76
N ILE A 288 5.41 5.26 -29.46
CA ILE A 288 6.05 3.96 -29.64
C ILE A 288 5.45 3.31 -30.87
N SER A 289 6.27 2.62 -31.67
CA SER A 289 5.84 1.89 -32.87
C SER A 289 5.15 0.55 -32.53
N SER A 290 5.48 -0.03 -31.37
CA SER A 290 4.90 -1.29 -30.90
C SER A 290 3.48 -1.15 -30.35
N SER A 291 2.69 -2.22 -30.55
CA SER A 291 1.30 -2.32 -30.10
C SER A 291 1.20 -3.04 -28.76
N VAL A 292 0.16 -2.76 -27.96
CA VAL A 292 -0.18 -3.58 -26.78
C VAL A 292 -0.31 -5.07 -27.14
N SER A 293 -0.77 -5.42 -28.34
CA SER A 293 -0.89 -6.83 -28.76
C SER A 293 0.46 -7.56 -28.85
N GLU A 294 1.55 -6.83 -29.10
CA GLU A 294 2.91 -7.39 -29.12
C GLU A 294 3.49 -7.55 -27.70
N ILE A 295 2.93 -6.80 -26.74
CA ILE A 295 3.42 -6.67 -25.36
C ILE A 295 2.55 -7.45 -24.36
N LEU A 296 1.30 -7.74 -24.70
CA LEU A 296 0.42 -8.68 -24.00
C LEU A 296 0.43 -10.03 -24.74
N PRO A 297 1.52 -10.81 -24.70
CA PRO A 297 1.54 -12.12 -25.33
C PRO A 297 0.47 -13.01 -24.69
N SER A 298 -0.01 -13.97 -25.49
CA SER A 298 -0.80 -15.09 -24.98
C SER A 298 -0.01 -15.79 -23.86
N GLY A 299 -0.39 -15.62 -22.60
CA GLY A 299 0.36 -16.24 -21.49
C GLY A 299 0.23 -15.59 -20.12
N LEU A 300 -0.28 -14.34 -20.02
CA LEU A 300 -0.41 -13.60 -18.77
C LEU A 300 -1.59 -14.08 -17.87
N LYS A 301 -1.78 -15.39 -17.74
CA LYS A 301 -2.96 -15.99 -17.07
C LYS A 301 -3.05 -15.64 -15.59
N LEU A 302 -1.94 -15.29 -14.94
CA LEU A 302 -1.89 -14.93 -13.51
C LEU A 302 -2.02 -13.43 -13.25
N LEU A 303 -2.16 -12.62 -14.29
CA LEU A 303 -2.19 -11.16 -14.17
C LEU A 303 -3.44 -10.69 -13.40
N ARG A 304 -3.21 -9.83 -12.41
CA ARG A 304 -4.26 -9.24 -11.56
C ARG A 304 -4.40 -7.74 -11.75
N ILE A 305 -3.32 -7.05 -12.11
CA ILE A 305 -3.28 -5.60 -12.31
C ILE A 305 -2.71 -5.33 -13.70
N LEU A 306 -3.49 -4.61 -14.52
CA LEU A 306 -3.05 -4.07 -15.79
C LEU A 306 -3.32 -2.56 -15.80
N ASP A 307 -2.24 -1.78 -15.75
CA ASP A 307 -2.31 -0.33 -15.82
C ASP A 307 -1.67 0.17 -17.11
N LEU A 308 -2.50 0.80 -17.93
CA LEU A 308 -2.15 1.37 -19.21
C LEU A 308 -2.49 2.88 -19.23
N GLU A 309 -2.53 3.56 -18.08
CA GLU A 309 -2.82 4.98 -18.00
C GLU A 309 -1.90 5.78 -18.93
N ARG A 310 -2.50 6.65 -19.76
CA ARG A 310 -1.81 7.49 -20.76
C ARG A 310 -0.97 6.70 -21.77
N SER A 311 -1.09 5.38 -21.80
CA SER A 311 -0.31 4.55 -22.70
C SER A 311 -0.74 4.79 -24.14
N ARG A 312 0.24 5.12 -24.98
CA ARG A 312 0.07 5.26 -26.44
C ARG A 312 0.19 3.93 -27.19
N LEU A 313 0.45 2.83 -26.46
CA LEU A 313 0.48 1.48 -27.04
C LEU A 313 -0.91 1.01 -27.48
N ILE A 314 -1.96 1.56 -26.86
CA ILE A 314 -3.35 1.31 -27.24
C ILE A 314 -3.75 2.34 -28.29
N THR A 315 -4.27 1.86 -29.42
CA THR A 315 -4.84 2.73 -30.44
C THR A 315 -6.33 3.00 -30.15
N LYS A 316 -7.23 2.76 -31.10
CA LYS A 316 -8.67 3.00 -30.93
C LYS A 316 -9.40 1.84 -30.27
N LEU A 317 -8.83 0.64 -30.25
CA LEU A 317 -9.44 -0.59 -29.75
C LEU A 317 -8.52 -1.25 -28.72
N LEU A 318 -9.12 -1.80 -27.66
CA LEU A 318 -8.43 -2.72 -26.76
C LEU A 318 -8.33 -4.09 -27.45
N PRO A 319 -7.17 -4.76 -27.43
CA PRO A 319 -7.04 -6.09 -28.00
C PRO A 319 -7.98 -7.11 -27.34
N ASP A 320 -8.54 -8.03 -28.12
CA ASP A 320 -9.46 -9.06 -27.63
C ASP A 320 -8.76 -10.01 -26.65
N GLU A 321 -7.43 -10.13 -26.71
CA GLU A 321 -6.61 -10.96 -25.83
C GLU A 321 -6.81 -10.59 -24.35
N VAL A 322 -7.12 -9.32 -24.06
CA VAL A 322 -7.35 -8.84 -22.70
C VAL A 322 -8.47 -9.63 -22.02
N VAL A 323 -9.49 -10.08 -22.76
CA VAL A 323 -10.63 -10.80 -22.16
C VAL A 323 -10.27 -12.22 -21.68
N TYR A 324 -9.08 -12.72 -22.02
CA TYR A 324 -8.57 -14.00 -21.52
C TYR A 324 -7.79 -13.87 -20.20
N LEU A 325 -7.59 -12.64 -19.70
CA LEU A 325 -6.96 -12.38 -18.41
C LEU A 325 -7.97 -12.63 -17.26
N PHE A 326 -8.38 -13.88 -17.09
CA PHE A 326 -9.44 -14.26 -16.15
C PHE A 326 -9.18 -13.83 -14.69
N ASN A 327 -7.90 -13.75 -14.27
CA ASN A 327 -7.51 -13.34 -12.92
C ASN A 327 -7.43 -11.81 -12.72
N LEU A 328 -7.71 -11.03 -13.77
CA LEU A 328 -7.59 -9.58 -13.72
C LEU A 328 -8.59 -8.98 -12.74
N ARG A 329 -8.10 -8.16 -11.82
CA ARG A 329 -8.88 -7.44 -10.79
C ARG A 329 -8.90 -5.94 -11.04
N TYR A 330 -7.88 -5.40 -11.69
CA TYR A 330 -7.74 -3.97 -11.95
C TYR A 330 -7.35 -3.75 -13.41
N LEU A 331 -8.15 -2.96 -14.13
CA LEU A 331 -7.88 -2.51 -15.49
C LEU A 331 -7.99 -0.99 -15.56
N ASN A 332 -6.85 -0.33 -15.81
CA ASN A 332 -6.78 1.12 -15.98
C ASN A 332 -6.44 1.47 -17.42
N LEU A 333 -7.37 2.17 -18.07
CA LEU A 333 -7.30 2.65 -19.44
C LEU A 333 -7.42 4.18 -19.48
N ARG A 334 -7.17 4.84 -18.34
CA ARG A 334 -7.33 6.28 -18.19
C ARG A 334 -6.46 7.04 -19.19
N LYS A 335 -6.99 8.11 -19.77
CA LYS A 335 -6.27 9.00 -20.71
C LYS A 335 -5.67 8.27 -21.91
N THR A 336 -6.29 7.17 -22.34
CA THR A 336 -5.93 6.45 -23.55
C THR A 336 -6.85 6.83 -24.70
N PRO A 337 -6.42 6.72 -25.97
CA PRO A 337 -7.25 7.13 -27.12
C PRO A 337 -8.36 6.12 -27.47
N ILE A 338 -8.55 5.07 -26.66
CA ILE A 338 -9.52 3.99 -26.87
C ILE A 338 -10.94 4.52 -27.03
N LYS A 339 -11.67 3.97 -28.01
CA LYS A 339 -13.04 4.35 -28.35
C LYS A 339 -14.08 3.32 -27.92
N GLU A 340 -13.69 2.06 -27.81
CA GLU A 340 -14.62 0.96 -27.51
C GLU A 340 -13.93 -0.12 -26.68
N LEU A 341 -14.69 -0.74 -25.78
CA LEU A 341 -14.29 -1.97 -25.07
C LEU A 341 -14.79 -3.20 -25.85
N PRO A 342 -14.08 -4.35 -25.78
CA PRO A 342 -14.53 -5.59 -26.40
C PRO A 342 -15.94 -5.98 -25.95
N LYS A 343 -16.78 -6.42 -26.89
CA LYS A 343 -18.16 -6.88 -26.56
C LYS A 343 -18.17 -8.02 -25.53
N SER A 344 -17.09 -8.81 -25.52
CA SER A 344 -16.81 -9.94 -24.64
C SER A 344 -16.14 -9.57 -23.31
N ILE A 345 -15.99 -8.28 -22.96
CA ILE A 345 -15.35 -7.81 -21.71
C ILE A 345 -15.89 -8.50 -20.46
N GLY A 346 -17.16 -8.94 -20.49
CA GLY A 346 -17.82 -9.71 -19.44
C GLY A 346 -17.16 -11.05 -19.07
N ARG A 347 -16.15 -11.52 -19.80
CA ARG A 347 -15.31 -12.69 -19.45
C ARG A 347 -14.34 -12.41 -18.30
N LEU A 348 -14.09 -11.15 -17.98
CA LEU A 348 -13.24 -10.74 -16.86
C LEU A 348 -13.97 -10.86 -15.51
N HIS A 349 -14.42 -12.07 -15.16
CA HIS A 349 -15.31 -12.32 -14.02
C HIS A 349 -14.75 -11.85 -12.67
N ASN A 350 -13.43 -11.75 -12.52
CA ASN A 350 -12.77 -11.30 -11.29
C ASN A 350 -12.46 -9.80 -11.27
N LEU A 351 -12.85 -9.03 -12.29
CA LEU A 351 -12.55 -7.61 -12.37
C LEU A 351 -13.28 -6.85 -11.26
N GLN A 352 -12.53 -6.09 -10.47
CA GLN A 352 -13.01 -5.29 -9.34
C GLN A 352 -12.99 -3.80 -9.65
N THR A 353 -12.05 -3.33 -10.48
CA THR A 353 -11.95 -1.93 -10.88
C THR A 353 -11.74 -1.81 -12.37
N LEU A 354 -12.56 -0.97 -13.01
CA LEU A 354 -12.41 -0.50 -14.37
C LEU A 354 -12.36 1.02 -14.38
N ASP A 355 -11.22 1.57 -14.77
CA ASP A 355 -11.02 3.01 -14.93
C ASP A 355 -10.84 3.35 -16.41
N ILE A 356 -11.80 4.06 -16.98
CA ILE A 356 -11.77 4.53 -18.38
C ILE A 356 -11.83 6.06 -18.44
N ARG A 357 -11.43 6.75 -17.37
CA ARG A 357 -11.45 8.21 -17.31
C ARG A 357 -10.67 8.85 -18.45
N ASP A 358 -11.16 9.95 -18.99
CA ASP A 358 -10.51 10.70 -20.07
C ASP A 358 -10.19 9.82 -21.31
N SER A 359 -10.96 8.76 -21.53
CA SER A 359 -10.92 7.98 -22.77
C SER A 359 -11.90 8.52 -23.82
N ASN A 360 -11.93 7.94 -25.02
CA ASN A 360 -12.91 8.27 -26.06
C ASN A 360 -14.10 7.29 -26.08
N ILE A 361 -14.31 6.51 -25.02
CA ILE A 361 -15.43 5.55 -24.93
C ILE A 361 -16.74 6.30 -24.71
N LYS A 362 -17.64 6.21 -25.69
CA LYS A 362 -18.97 6.85 -25.62
C LYS A 362 -20.03 5.99 -24.96
N ALA A 363 -19.95 4.67 -25.13
CA ALA A 363 -20.90 3.72 -24.58
C ALA A 363 -20.22 2.44 -24.13
N LEU A 364 -20.67 1.88 -23.01
CA LEU A 364 -20.21 0.59 -22.52
C LEU A 364 -20.90 -0.56 -23.28
N PRO A 365 -20.18 -1.66 -23.58
CA PRO A 365 -20.78 -2.82 -24.21
C PRO A 365 -21.75 -3.54 -23.25
N ARG A 366 -22.81 -4.16 -23.78
CA ARG A 366 -23.77 -4.96 -23.00
C ARG A 366 -23.10 -6.05 -22.15
N GLY A 367 -21.93 -6.55 -22.57
CA GLY A 367 -21.16 -7.55 -21.83
C GLY A 367 -20.71 -7.10 -20.43
N ILE A 368 -20.64 -5.80 -20.15
CA ILE A 368 -20.21 -5.25 -18.85
C ILE A 368 -21.08 -5.76 -17.69
N THR A 369 -22.35 -6.09 -17.95
CA THR A 369 -23.31 -6.54 -16.93
C THR A 369 -22.98 -7.92 -16.35
N LYS A 370 -22.00 -8.62 -16.93
CA LYS A 370 -21.50 -9.92 -16.45
C LYS A 370 -20.37 -9.80 -15.42
N LEU A 371 -19.85 -8.60 -15.18
CA LEU A 371 -18.75 -8.34 -14.25
C LEU A 371 -19.25 -8.24 -12.81
N LEU A 372 -19.78 -9.35 -12.25
CA LEU A 372 -20.48 -9.35 -10.96
C LEU A 372 -19.58 -8.97 -9.76
N ASN A 373 -18.25 -9.08 -9.88
CA ASN A 373 -17.30 -8.68 -8.85
C ASN A 373 -16.83 -7.21 -8.97
N LEU A 374 -17.34 -6.46 -9.96
CA LEU A 374 -16.94 -5.08 -10.19
C LEU A 374 -17.43 -4.20 -9.02
N ARG A 375 -16.49 -3.47 -8.41
CA ARG A 375 -16.73 -2.53 -7.31
C ARG A 375 -16.59 -1.08 -7.74
N HIS A 376 -15.68 -0.80 -8.67
CA HIS A 376 -15.37 0.54 -9.12
C HIS A 376 -15.48 0.63 -10.63
N LEU A 377 -16.40 1.46 -11.11
CA LEU A 377 -16.56 1.81 -12.50
C LEU A 377 -16.45 3.34 -12.64
N ILE A 378 -15.36 3.80 -13.23
CA ILE A 378 -15.03 5.22 -13.33
C ILE A 378 -14.96 5.61 -14.80
N MET A 379 -15.92 6.43 -15.26
CA MET A 379 -16.20 6.58 -16.68
C MET A 379 -16.66 7.99 -17.07
N TYR A 380 -15.76 8.96 -16.90
CA TYR A 380 -15.98 10.32 -17.39
C TYR A 380 -14.79 10.86 -18.15
N ARG A 381 -15.05 11.89 -18.95
CA ARG A 381 -14.05 12.66 -19.67
C ARG A 381 -14.20 14.15 -19.36
N TYR A 382 -13.08 14.84 -19.19
CA TYR A 382 -13.09 16.31 -19.18
C TYR A 382 -13.22 16.88 -20.59
N THR A 383 -14.10 17.85 -20.79
CA THR A 383 -14.38 18.48 -22.10
C THR A 383 -13.27 19.42 -22.55
N GLY A 384 -12.36 19.82 -21.66
CA GLY A 384 -11.23 20.71 -21.95
C GLY A 384 -11.58 22.20 -21.92
N VAL A 385 -12.85 22.56 -21.74
CA VAL A 385 -13.29 23.94 -21.49
C VAL A 385 -13.18 24.21 -19.99
N HIS A 386 -11.99 24.64 -19.56
CA HIS A 386 -11.82 25.14 -18.19
C HIS A 386 -12.79 26.32 -17.98
N MET A 387 -13.63 26.23 -16.94
CA MET A 387 -14.69 27.20 -16.59
C MET A 387 -15.97 27.15 -17.44
N GLY A 388 -16.12 26.20 -18.36
CA GLY A 388 -17.40 25.96 -19.02
C GLY A 388 -18.38 25.25 -18.08
N PHE A 389 -19.67 25.59 -18.16
CA PHE A 389 -20.73 24.94 -17.39
C PHE A 389 -20.65 23.40 -17.51
N ARG A 390 -20.54 22.90 -18.75
CA ARG A 390 -20.33 21.47 -19.02
C ARG A 390 -18.83 21.10 -19.10
N TYR A 391 -18.24 20.83 -17.94
CA TYR A 391 -16.81 20.46 -17.85
C TYR A 391 -16.54 18.95 -17.79
N ILE A 392 -17.57 18.12 -17.59
CA ILE A 392 -17.50 16.66 -17.56
C ILE A 392 -18.56 16.04 -18.48
N GLU A 393 -18.15 15.03 -19.25
CA GLU A 393 -19.02 14.12 -20.00
C GLU A 393 -18.96 12.71 -19.39
N GLY A 394 -20.12 12.12 -19.11
CA GLY A 394 -20.22 10.73 -18.68
C GLY A 394 -20.22 9.75 -19.85
N THR A 395 -20.20 8.46 -19.53
CA THR A 395 -20.33 7.37 -20.51
C THR A 395 -21.70 6.73 -20.44
N LYS A 396 -22.28 6.39 -21.60
CA LYS A 396 -23.57 5.68 -21.68
C LYS A 396 -23.45 4.26 -21.15
N GLY A 397 -24.29 3.92 -20.17
CA GLY A 397 -24.38 2.57 -19.61
C GLY A 397 -25.48 1.72 -20.25
N PRO A 398 -25.33 0.39 -20.37
CA PRO A 398 -26.42 -0.46 -20.80
C PRO A 398 -27.51 -0.56 -19.73
N SER A 399 -28.76 -0.81 -20.13
CA SER A 399 -29.90 -0.98 -19.20
C SER A 399 -29.67 -2.02 -18.10
N GLY A 400 -28.86 -3.06 -18.36
CA GLY A 400 -28.53 -4.08 -17.37
C GLY A 400 -27.48 -3.69 -16.33
N ILE A 401 -27.02 -2.43 -16.28
CA ILE A 401 -25.97 -1.97 -15.33
C ILE A 401 -26.37 -2.19 -13.86
N CYS A 402 -27.68 -2.15 -13.55
CA CYS A 402 -28.23 -2.41 -12.22
C CYS A 402 -28.02 -3.84 -11.69
N LYS A 403 -27.57 -4.77 -12.56
CA LYS A 403 -27.20 -6.14 -12.19
C LYS A 403 -25.85 -6.21 -11.44
N LEU A 404 -25.05 -5.15 -11.47
CA LEU A 404 -23.76 -5.07 -10.78
C LEU A 404 -23.97 -4.81 -9.28
N LYS A 405 -24.37 -5.84 -8.54
CA LYS A 405 -24.75 -5.77 -7.10
C LYS A 405 -23.59 -5.55 -6.12
N ASN A 406 -22.35 -5.64 -6.58
CA ASN A 406 -21.16 -5.34 -5.77
C ASN A 406 -20.56 -3.96 -6.08
N LEU A 407 -21.18 -3.19 -6.98
CA LEU A 407 -20.66 -1.89 -7.40
C LEU A 407 -20.82 -0.88 -6.27
N GLN A 408 -19.72 -0.29 -5.82
CA GLN A 408 -19.63 0.71 -4.76
C GLN A 408 -19.44 2.12 -5.34
N VAL A 409 -18.70 2.22 -6.45
CA VAL A 409 -18.45 3.49 -7.14
C VAL A 409 -18.93 3.39 -8.58
N LEU A 410 -19.91 4.23 -8.93
CA LEU A 410 -20.36 4.47 -10.29
C LEU A 410 -20.15 5.95 -10.62
N ALA A 411 -18.98 6.29 -11.14
CA ALA A 411 -18.64 7.68 -11.40
C ALA A 411 -18.98 8.08 -12.85
N CYS A 412 -20.04 8.88 -12.98
CA CYS A 412 -20.51 9.59 -14.17
C CYS A 412 -21.12 8.69 -15.26
N VAL A 413 -22.26 8.09 -14.95
CA VAL A 413 -23.15 7.52 -15.98
C VAL A 413 -23.92 8.63 -16.68
N GLU A 414 -23.99 8.57 -18.01
CA GLU A 414 -24.86 9.47 -18.77
C GLU A 414 -26.31 8.96 -18.71
N LEU A 415 -27.25 9.85 -18.35
CA LEU A 415 -28.67 9.50 -18.34
C LEU A 415 -29.22 9.45 -19.78
N GLU A 416 -29.79 8.29 -20.11
CA GLU A 416 -30.65 8.09 -21.27
C GLU A 416 -31.84 7.19 -20.89
N GLY A 417 -33.05 7.60 -21.27
CA GLY A 417 -34.27 6.84 -20.99
C GLY A 417 -34.48 6.59 -19.49
N ASN A 418 -34.76 5.34 -19.12
CA ASN A 418 -35.13 4.96 -17.74
C ASN A 418 -33.94 4.56 -16.85
N VAL A 419 -32.70 4.94 -17.20
CA VAL A 419 -31.49 4.51 -16.45
C VAL A 419 -31.58 4.88 -14.97
N ILE A 420 -32.13 6.03 -14.60
CA ILE A 420 -32.25 6.43 -13.19
C ILE A 420 -33.07 5.43 -12.36
N ARG A 421 -34.20 4.95 -12.90
CA ARG A 421 -35.04 3.93 -12.26
C ARG A 421 -34.31 2.59 -12.08
N LEU A 422 -33.31 2.32 -12.92
CA LEU A 422 -32.50 1.11 -12.83
C LEU A 422 -31.43 1.25 -11.74
N VAL A 423 -30.79 2.43 -11.64
CA VAL A 423 -29.76 2.70 -10.62
C VAL A 423 -30.36 2.78 -9.21
N ARG A 424 -31.66 3.10 -9.07
CA ARG A 424 -32.44 3.03 -7.81
C ARG A 424 -32.23 1.76 -6.98
N ASN A 425 -31.97 0.62 -7.63
CA ASN A 425 -31.82 -0.69 -6.97
C ASN A 425 -30.35 -1.04 -6.64
N MET A 426 -29.44 -0.07 -6.72
CA MET A 426 -28.00 -0.21 -6.42
C MET A 426 -27.68 0.45 -5.07
N THR A 427 -28.32 -0.03 -4.01
CA THR A 427 -28.29 0.59 -2.67
C THR A 427 -26.93 0.50 -1.99
N GLN A 428 -26.00 -0.30 -2.53
CA GLN A 428 -24.65 -0.45 -2.00
C GLN A 428 -23.64 0.60 -2.52
N LEU A 429 -24.07 1.51 -3.40
CA LEU A 429 -23.24 2.59 -3.92
C LEU A 429 -22.87 3.57 -2.79
N THR A 430 -21.57 3.86 -2.67
CA THR A 430 -21.03 4.91 -1.81
C THR A 430 -20.70 6.18 -2.60
N LYS A 431 -20.52 6.06 -3.92
CA LYS A 431 -20.30 7.18 -4.83
C LYS A 431 -21.09 7.02 -6.11
N LEU A 432 -21.86 8.05 -6.46
CA LEU A 432 -22.65 8.12 -7.67
C LEU A 432 -22.41 9.44 -8.38
N GLY A 433 -21.96 9.37 -9.62
CA GLY A 433 -21.92 10.51 -10.54
C GLY A 433 -22.88 10.28 -11.69
N ILE A 434 -23.67 11.29 -12.02
CA ILE A 434 -24.64 11.27 -13.10
C ILE A 434 -24.48 12.53 -13.95
N THR A 435 -24.50 12.37 -15.26
CA THR A 435 -24.42 13.48 -16.23
C THR A 435 -25.63 13.46 -17.15
N ASN A 436 -25.89 14.60 -17.82
CA ASN A 436 -27.05 14.78 -18.70
C ASN A 436 -28.39 14.66 -17.94
N VAL A 437 -28.41 15.19 -16.70
CA VAL A 437 -29.60 15.19 -15.83
C VAL A 437 -30.56 16.29 -16.27
N LYS A 438 -31.87 16.01 -16.34
CA LYS A 438 -32.88 16.98 -16.75
C LYS A 438 -33.93 17.19 -15.67
N GLU A 439 -34.65 18.31 -15.71
CA GLU A 439 -35.72 18.67 -14.75
C GLU A 439 -36.73 17.52 -14.56
N ARG A 440 -37.16 16.90 -15.68
CA ARG A 440 -38.11 15.76 -15.66
C ARG A 440 -37.64 14.53 -14.87
N ASP A 441 -36.34 14.43 -14.59
CA ASP A 441 -35.75 13.29 -13.88
C ASP A 441 -35.77 13.50 -12.35
N GLU A 442 -36.09 14.70 -11.86
CA GLU A 442 -36.05 15.10 -10.44
C GLU A 442 -36.78 14.11 -9.52
N ILE A 443 -38.04 13.79 -9.85
CA ILE A 443 -38.87 12.89 -9.04
C ILE A 443 -38.24 11.49 -8.93
N ASP A 444 -37.73 10.97 -10.04
CA ASP A 444 -37.10 9.65 -10.08
C ASP A 444 -35.73 9.65 -9.37
N LEU A 445 -34.98 10.75 -9.40
CA LEU A 445 -33.73 10.95 -8.67
C LEU A 445 -33.98 10.96 -7.15
N CYS A 446 -34.90 11.80 -6.69
CA CYS A 446 -35.29 11.88 -5.28
C CYS A 446 -35.74 10.52 -4.73
N ALA A 447 -36.60 9.82 -5.46
CA ALA A 447 -37.06 8.48 -5.10
C ALA A 447 -35.95 7.41 -5.11
N SER A 448 -34.88 7.64 -5.87
CA SER A 448 -33.70 6.79 -5.93
C SER A 448 -32.76 7.03 -4.75
N PHE A 449 -32.46 8.29 -4.44
CA PHE A 449 -31.54 8.66 -3.36
C PHE A 449 -32.07 8.29 -1.98
N GLN A 450 -33.39 8.35 -1.77
CA GLN A 450 -34.02 7.87 -0.53
C GLN A 450 -33.70 6.39 -0.20
N LYS A 451 -33.36 5.57 -1.20
CA LYS A 451 -33.00 4.15 -0.99
C LYS A 451 -31.50 3.92 -0.83
N MET A 452 -30.65 4.92 -1.07
CA MET A 452 -29.19 4.77 -1.11
C MET A 452 -28.56 5.20 0.22
N GLU A 453 -28.80 4.41 1.27
CA GLU A 453 -28.34 4.71 2.64
C GLU A 453 -26.81 4.78 2.80
N LEU A 454 -26.05 4.17 1.89
CA LEU A 454 -24.59 4.15 1.93
C LEU A 454 -23.93 5.26 1.10
N LEU A 455 -24.71 6.08 0.39
CA LEU A 455 -24.19 7.11 -0.52
C LEU A 455 -23.50 8.24 0.27
N GLN A 456 -22.24 8.49 -0.05
CA GLN A 456 -21.40 9.50 0.61
C GLN A 456 -21.03 10.64 -0.36
N ASP A 457 -20.82 10.31 -1.64
CA ASP A 457 -20.45 11.26 -2.68
C ASP A 457 -21.49 11.23 -3.82
N LEU A 458 -22.21 12.33 -4.01
CA LEU A 458 -23.12 12.53 -5.14
C LEU A 458 -22.60 13.64 -6.06
N PHE A 459 -22.57 13.38 -7.37
CA PHE A 459 -22.27 14.36 -8.40
C PHE A 459 -23.37 14.34 -9.47
N LEU A 460 -23.97 15.49 -9.75
CA LEU A 460 -24.97 15.68 -10.79
C LEU A 460 -24.51 16.77 -11.76
N MET A 461 -24.72 16.55 -13.06
CA MET A 461 -24.39 17.51 -14.11
C MET A 461 -25.55 17.57 -15.11
N VAL A 462 -26.20 18.74 -15.19
CA VAL A 462 -27.23 19.04 -16.20
C VAL A 462 -26.59 19.37 -17.55
N PRO A 463 -27.30 19.26 -18.69
CA PRO A 463 -26.69 19.42 -20.01
C PRO A 463 -26.32 20.88 -20.34
N ASP A 464 -27.03 21.86 -19.79
CA ASP A 464 -26.88 23.29 -20.07
C ASP A 464 -27.41 24.16 -18.90
N GLU A 465 -27.17 25.48 -18.98
CA GLU A 465 -27.49 26.45 -17.93
C GLU A 465 -29.00 26.70 -17.74
N GLU A 466 -29.83 26.29 -18.70
CA GLU A 466 -31.28 26.52 -18.68
C GLU A 466 -32.02 25.43 -17.91
N GLU A 467 -31.42 24.23 -17.77
CA GLU A 467 -31.99 23.12 -17.00
C GLU A 467 -31.82 23.33 -15.48
N CYS A 468 -32.96 23.39 -14.77
CA CYS A 468 -33.01 23.51 -13.31
C CYS A 468 -33.42 22.16 -12.69
N LEU A 469 -32.71 21.73 -11.65
CA LEU A 469 -32.97 20.48 -10.89
C LEU A 469 -33.51 20.75 -9.48
#